data_AF-A0A6A9TBN9-F1
#
_entry.id   AF-A0A6A9TBN9-F1
#
_cell.length_a   1.000
_cell.length_b   1.000
_cell.length_c   1.000
_cell.angle_alpha   90.00
_cell.angle_beta   90.00
_cell.angle_gamma   90.00
#
_symmetry.space_group_name_H-M   'P 1'
#
loop_
_entity.id
_entity.type
_entity.pdbx_description
1 polymer ?
#
loop_
_entity_poly.entity_id
_entity_poly.type
_entity_poly.pdbx_seq_one_letter_code
_entity_poly.pdbx_strand_id
1 'polypeptide(L)'
;MRLGLMDMIGLAASLVFALPLANYALIRLVAGEVALGVGLLVVAVAMVILPQYFLDPGRILRGLLSGLLPRQLRGGGGASEPAPEEAESTDASASSAADVREK
;
A
#
# COMPACT_ATOMS: atom_id res chain seq x y z
N MET A 1 -4.47 20.68 2.35
CA MET A 1 -3.47 19.59 2.26
C MET A 1 -3.44 18.90 3.62
N ARG A 2 -3.90 17.66 3.73
CA ARG A 2 -3.75 16.89 4.98
C ARG A 2 -2.45 16.12 4.86
N LEU A 3 -1.38 16.62 5.49
CA LEU A 3 -0.22 15.77 5.78
C LEU A 3 -0.73 14.60 6.61
N GLY A 4 -0.59 13.38 6.09
CA GLY A 4 -1.01 12.19 6.81
C GLY A 4 -0.19 12.03 8.09
N LEU A 5 -0.75 11.41 9.13
CA LEU A 5 -0.04 11.11 10.38
C LEU A 5 1.31 10.41 10.14
N MET A 6 1.37 9.52 9.14
CA MET A 6 2.58 8.80 8.79
C MET A 6 3.68 9.69 8.20
N ASP A 7 3.29 10.73 7.47
CA ASP A 7 4.23 11.72 6.94
C ASP A 7 4.83 12.55 8.08
N MET A 8 3.99 12.94 9.05
CA MET A 8 4.44 13.61 10.28
C MET A 8 5.41 12.75 11.10
N ILE A 9 5.16 11.44 11.20
CA ILE A 9 6.03 10.51 11.93
C ILE A 9 7.35 10.31 11.18
N GLY A 10 7.32 10.16 9.86
CA GLY A 10 8.53 10.05 9.03
C GLY A 10 9.43 11.29 9.14
N LEU A 11 8.81 12.47 9.09
CA LEU A 11 9.48 13.75 9.28
C LEU A 11 10.05 13.88 10.70
N ALA A 12 9.26 13.54 11.72
CA ALA A 12 9.69 13.59 13.12
C ALA A 12 10.87 12.65 13.40
N ALA A 13 10.82 11.40 12.90
CA ALA A 13 11.90 10.44 13.06
C ALA A 13 13.21 10.91 12.43
N SER A 14 13.14 11.52 11.23
CA SER A 14 14.31 12.14 10.61
C SER A 14 14.85 13.33 11.43
N LEU A 15 13.96 14.18 11.94
CA LEU A 15 14.37 15.35 12.74
C LEU A 15 15.12 14.97 14.01
N VAL A 16 14.77 13.86 14.66
CA VAL A 16 15.45 13.40 15.88
C VAL A 16 16.96 13.24 15.66
N PHE A 17 17.38 12.86 14.45
CA PHE A 17 18.80 12.77 14.10
C PHE A 17 19.35 14.06 13.49
N ALA A 18 18.55 14.74 12.66
CA ALA A 18 19.01 15.94 11.96
C ALA A 18 19.21 17.13 12.91
N LEU A 19 18.37 17.29 13.93
CA LEU A 19 18.43 18.41 14.87
C LEU A 19 19.75 18.45 15.67
N PRO A 20 20.19 17.36 16.31
CA PRO A 20 21.49 17.34 16.99
C PRO A 20 22.65 17.72 16.06
N LEU A 21 22.66 17.17 14.83
CA LEU A 21 23.71 17.43 13.86
C LEU A 21 23.70 18.89 13.38
N ALA A 22 22.52 19.43 13.08
CA ALA A 22 22.33 20.83 12.70
C ALA A 22 22.77 21.78 13.82
N ASN A 23 22.46 21.46 15.08
CA ASN A 23 22.92 22.25 16.22
C ASN A 23 24.46 22.24 16.32
N TYR A 24 25.10 21.08 16.16
CA TYR A 24 26.56 20.98 16.12
C TYR A 24 27.17 21.76 14.95
N ALA A 25 26.57 21.68 13.76
CA ALA A 25 26.98 22.45 12.58
C ALA A 25 26.90 23.96 12.83
N LEU A 26 25.85 24.42 13.52
CA LEU A 26 25.67 25.83 13.86
C LEU A 26 26.74 26.32 14.85
N ILE A 27 27.04 25.53 15.88
CA ILE A 27 28.13 25.81 16.83
C ILE A 27 29.47 25.92 16.07
N ARG A 28 29.71 25.00 15.13
CA ARG A 28 30.94 24.99 14.33
C ARG A 28 31.07 26.21 13.42
N LEU A 29 29.95 26.65 12.86
CA LEU A 29 29.89 27.84 12.02
C LEU A 29 30.17 29.11 12.82
N VAL A 30 29.60 29.23 14.03
CA VAL A 30 29.88 30.34 14.96
C VAL A 30 31.32 30.31 15.46
N ALA A 31 31.93 29.13 15.59
CA ALA A 31 33.34 28.97 15.95
C ALA A 31 34.31 29.38 14.81
N GLY A 32 33.82 29.86 13.66
CA GLY A 32 34.63 30.32 12.53
C GLY A 32 35.00 29.21 11.55
N GLU A 33 34.59 27.97 11.79
CA GLU A 33 34.91 26.83 10.94
C GLU A 33 33.84 26.63 9.87
N VAL A 34 33.78 27.60 8.95
CA VAL A 34 32.72 27.70 7.94
C VAL A 34 32.66 26.47 7.04
N ALA A 35 33.79 25.93 6.59
CA ALA A 35 33.81 24.78 5.69
C ALA A 35 33.15 23.54 6.32
N LEU A 36 33.54 23.20 7.56
CA LEU A 36 32.93 22.08 8.29
C LEU A 36 31.50 22.38 8.71
N GLY A 37 31.21 23.58 9.22
CA GLY A 37 29.87 23.97 9.64
C GLY A 37 28.87 23.89 8.49
N VAL A 38 29.17 24.49 7.34
CA VAL A 38 28.30 24.45 6.16
C VAL A 38 28.19 23.02 5.60
N GLY A 39 29.30 22.28 5.51
CA GLY A 39 29.27 20.90 5.03
C GLY A 39 28.35 20.02 5.87
N LEU A 40 28.44 20.13 7.19
CA LEU A 40 27.57 19.39 8.12
C LEU A 40 26.12 19.87 8.05
N LEU A 41 25.88 21.17 7.88
CA LEU A 41 24.53 21.72 7.71
C LEU A 41 23.86 21.15 6.45
N VAL A 42 24.59 21.09 5.34
CA VAL A 42 24.09 20.48 4.08
C VAL A 42 23.74 19.02 4.28
N VAL A 43 24.60 18.26 4.99
CA VAL A 43 24.32 16.86 5.32
C VAL A 43 23.06 16.73 6.18
N ALA A 44 22.88 17.57 7.20
CA ALA A 44 21.67 17.57 8.03
C ALA A 44 20.41 17.80 7.20
N VAL A 45 20.43 18.76 6.27
CA VAL A 45 19.30 19.04 5.37
C VAL A 45 19.06 17.89 4.41
N ALA A 46 20.12 17.35 3.81
CA ALA A 46 20.03 16.18 2.93
C ALA A 46 19.43 14.98 3.67
N MET A 47 19.80 14.77 4.93
CA MET A 47 19.26 13.71 5.79
C MET A 47 17.75 13.84 6.04
N VAL A 48 17.17 15.03 5.90
CA VAL A 48 15.72 15.25 5.99
C VAL A 48 15.04 15.05 4.63
N ILE A 49 15.68 15.49 3.55
CA ILE A 49 15.09 15.50 2.21
C ILE A 49 15.20 14.14 1.49
N LEU A 50 16.34 13.45 1.58
CA LEU A 50 16.56 12.15 0.92
C LEU A 50 15.56 11.06 1.35
N PRO A 51 15.29 10.83 2.65
CA PRO A 51 14.37 9.77 3.06
C PRO A 51 12.97 9.96 2.50
N GLN A 52 12.53 11.23 2.39
CA GLN A 52 11.23 11.59 1.84
C GLN A 52 11.10 11.23 0.35
N TYR A 53 12.22 11.10 -0.37
CA TYR A 53 12.23 10.69 -1.77
C TYR A 53 12.36 9.17 -1.98
N PHE A 54 13.06 8.45 -1.09
CA PHE A 54 13.43 7.05 -1.33
C PHE A 54 12.63 6.01 -0.52
N LEU A 55 12.15 6.37 0.67
CA LEU A 55 11.62 5.40 1.64
C LEU A 55 10.30 5.88 2.20
N ASP A 56 9.37 6.28 1.31
CA ASP A 56 8.04 6.74 1.65
C ASP A 56 7.37 5.75 2.64
N PRO A 57 7.36 6.05 3.96
CA PRO A 57 7.21 5.05 5.00
C PRO A 57 5.78 4.49 5.01
N GLY A 58 4.82 5.30 4.55
CA GLY A 58 3.44 4.88 4.33
C GLY A 58 3.31 3.85 3.20
N ARG A 59 4.13 3.92 2.16
CA ARG A 59 4.07 2.99 1.01
C ARG A 59 4.58 1.62 1.39
N ILE A 60 5.68 1.54 2.15
CA ILE A 60 6.26 0.28 2.62
C ILE A 60 5.32 -0.37 3.64
N LEU A 61 4.83 0.39 4.62
CA LEU A 61 3.95 -0.14 5.65
C LEU A 61 2.60 -0.60 5.07
N ARG A 62 2.04 0.14 4.10
CA ARG A 62 0.80 -0.26 3.42
C ARG A 62 1.02 -1.43 2.47
N GLY A 63 2.18 -1.51 1.82
CA GLY A 63 2.60 -2.67 1.02
C GLY A 63 2.72 -3.94 1.87
N LEU A 64 3.42 -3.85 3.00
CA LEU A 64 3.54 -4.93 3.99
C LEU A 64 2.18 -5.31 4.57
N LEU A 65 1.39 -4.32 5.00
CA LEU A 65 0.06 -4.56 5.55
C LEU A 65 -0.85 -5.20 4.49
N SER A 66 -0.84 -4.74 3.25
CA SER A 66 -1.65 -5.32 2.17
C SER A 66 -1.17 -6.71 1.71
N GLY A 67 0.13 -6.99 1.81
CA GLY A 67 0.71 -8.29 1.50
C GLY A 67 0.52 -9.33 2.61
N LEU A 68 0.42 -8.87 3.86
CA LEU A 68 0.17 -9.73 5.04
C LEU A 68 -1.30 -9.76 5.46
N LEU A 69 -2.19 -8.91 4.90
CA LEU A 69 -3.62 -8.95 5.24
C LEU A 69 -4.27 -10.16 4.56
N PRO A 70 -4.68 -11.19 5.32
CA PRO A 70 -5.23 -12.41 4.75
C PRO A 70 -6.51 -12.08 3.98
N ARG A 71 -6.57 -12.58 2.74
CA ARG A 71 -7.68 -12.42 1.78
C ARG A 71 -9.04 -12.85 2.37
N GLN A 72 -9.02 -13.64 3.43
CA GLN A 72 -10.19 -14.09 4.20
C GLN A 72 -10.95 -12.93 4.88
N LEU A 73 -10.28 -11.83 5.23
CA LEU A 73 -10.92 -10.63 5.78
C LEU A 73 -11.46 -9.69 4.67
N ARG A 74 -11.14 -9.95 3.41
CA ARG A 74 -11.66 -9.20 2.25
C ARG A 74 -12.93 -9.83 1.66
N GLY A 75 -13.27 -11.05 2.06
CA GLY A 75 -14.42 -11.82 1.54
C GLY A 75 -15.56 -12.02 2.54
N GLY A 76 -15.66 -11.21 3.60
CA GLY A 76 -16.78 -11.28 4.54
C GLY A 76 -18.02 -10.57 4.04
N GLY A 77 -18.79 -11.21 3.17
CA GLY A 77 -20.10 -10.68 2.75
C GLY A 77 -20.65 -11.30 1.46
N GLY A 78 -20.92 -12.60 1.49
CA GLY A 78 -21.57 -13.27 0.36
C GLY A 78 -21.70 -14.78 0.50
N ALA A 79 -21.97 -15.27 1.71
CA ALA A 79 -22.58 -16.59 1.85
C ALA A 79 -23.99 -16.52 1.26
N SER A 80 -24.15 -17.05 0.05
CA SER A 80 -25.42 -17.57 -0.48
C SER A 80 -25.05 -18.62 -1.51
N GLU A 81 -24.54 -19.73 -0.99
CA GLU A 81 -24.78 -21.02 -1.62
C GLU A 81 -26.29 -21.28 -1.51
N PRO A 82 -26.93 -21.63 -2.62
CA PRO A 82 -27.65 -22.89 -2.58
C PRO A 82 -27.31 -23.69 -3.84
N ALA A 83 -26.62 -24.80 -3.65
CA ALA A 83 -26.95 -25.98 -4.43
C ALA A 83 -28.35 -26.46 -3.98
N PRO A 84 -29.19 -26.87 -4.93
CA PRO A 84 -29.57 -28.27 -4.89
C PRO A 84 -29.42 -28.97 -6.24
N GLU A 85 -29.21 -30.26 -6.08
CA GLU A 85 -29.07 -31.31 -7.06
C GLU A 85 -30.35 -31.55 -7.89
N GLU A 86 -30.14 -32.23 -9.03
CA GLU A 86 -31.06 -33.17 -9.70
C GLU A 86 -32.28 -32.63 -10.48
N ALA A 87 -32.19 -32.71 -11.81
CA ALA A 87 -33.23 -33.29 -12.67
C ALA A 87 -32.65 -33.60 -14.07
N GLU A 88 -32.03 -34.77 -14.17
CA GLU A 88 -32.31 -35.76 -15.22
C GLU A 88 -32.74 -35.23 -16.60
N SER A 89 -31.78 -35.08 -17.51
CA SER A 89 -32.06 -34.96 -18.95
C SER A 89 -32.23 -36.35 -19.57
N THR A 90 -33.41 -36.94 -19.39
CA THR A 90 -33.88 -38.12 -20.14
C THR A 90 -35.22 -37.79 -20.81
N ASP A 91 -35.23 -36.79 -21.70
CA ASP A 91 -36.39 -36.60 -22.58
C ASP A 91 -36.30 -37.59 -23.75
N ALA A 92 -36.69 -38.83 -23.46
CA ALA A 92 -37.19 -39.76 -24.47
C ALA A 92 -38.72 -39.66 -24.47
N SER A 93 -39.27 -38.84 -25.34
CA SER A 93 -40.63 -39.04 -25.85
C SER A 93 -40.63 -38.93 -27.37
N ALA A 94 -40.48 -40.11 -27.97
CA ALA A 94 -41.00 -40.40 -29.29
C ALA A 94 -42.51 -40.10 -29.32
N SER A 95 -42.91 -39.12 -30.12
CA SER A 95 -44.23 -39.08 -30.74
C SER A 95 -44.17 -38.24 -32.01
N SER A 96 -43.45 -38.75 -33.01
CA SER A 96 -43.74 -38.42 -34.41
C SER A 96 -44.85 -39.38 -34.86
N ALA A 97 -46.07 -39.09 -34.43
CA ALA A 97 -47.26 -39.70 -35.00
C ALA A 97 -47.37 -39.27 -36.47
N ALA A 98 -47.33 -40.27 -37.33
CA ALA A 98 -47.70 -40.17 -38.73
C ALA A 98 -49.11 -39.56 -38.86
N ASP A 99 -49.27 -38.58 -39.76
CA ASP A 99 -50.33 -38.50 -40.76
C ASP A 99 -50.27 -37.11 -41.45
N VAL A 100 -49.58 -36.98 -42.58
CA VAL A 100 -49.93 -36.05 -43.69
C VAL A 100 -49.19 -36.52 -44.96
N ARG A 101 -49.92 -37.25 -45.82
CA ARG A 101 -49.98 -37.06 -47.29
C ARG A 101 -48.70 -37.28 -48.14
N GLU A 102 -48.56 -38.47 -48.75
CA GLU A 102 -48.50 -38.60 -50.22
C GLU A 102 -48.53 -40.08 -50.68
N LYS A 103 -49.51 -40.36 -51.56
CA LYS A 103 -49.65 -41.44 -52.55
C LYS A 103 -49.94 -42.88 -52.11
#